data_AF-A0A955TRB0-F1
#
_entry.id   AF-A0A955TRB0-F1
#
_cell.length_a   1.000
_cell.length_b   1.000
_cell.length_c   1.000
_cell.angle_alpha   90.00
_cell.angle_beta   90.00
_cell.angle_gamma   90.00
#
_symmetry.space_group_name_H-M   'P 1'
#
loop_
_entity.id
_entity.type
_entity.pdbx_description
1 polymer ?
#
loop_
_entity_poly.entity_id
_entity_poly.type
_entity_poly.pdbx_seq_one_letter_code
_entity_poly.pdbx_strand_id
1 'polypeptide(L)' 'PDEDADELFTIARTVATNRVVVKRPDYAGFLSGLKPQTSIKTKKHRFDIYLTPRP' A
#
# COMPACT_ATOMS: atom_id res chain seq x y z
N PRO A 1 11.31 -4.19 11.81
CA PRO A 1 11.08 -3.91 10.38
C PRO A 1 10.71 -5.23 9.71
N ASP A 2 9.66 -5.27 8.88
CA ASP A 2 9.39 -6.46 8.06
C ASP A 2 10.26 -6.37 6.80
N GLU A 3 11.21 -7.28 6.68
CA GLU A 3 12.23 -7.25 5.62
C GLU A 3 11.65 -7.62 4.24
N ASP A 4 10.54 -8.35 4.21
CA ASP A 4 9.87 -8.86 3.02
C ASP A 4 8.64 -8.03 2.59
N ALA A 5 8.36 -6.92 3.28
CA ALA A 5 7.15 -6.12 3.04
C ALA A 5 7.04 -5.59 1.59
N ASP A 6 8.18 -5.27 0.98
CA ASP A 6 8.23 -4.79 -0.41
C ASP A 6 7.99 -5.92 -1.43
N GLU A 7 8.44 -7.14 -1.14
CA GLU A 7 8.18 -8.32 -1.96
C GLU A 7 6.70 -8.69 -1.91
N LEU A 8 6.12 -8.71 -0.70
CA LEU A 8 4.70 -8.98 -0.49
C LEU A 8 3.82 -7.96 -1.22
N PHE A 9 4.21 -6.69 -1.20
CA PHE A 9 3.50 -5.63 -1.91
C PHE A 9 3.48 -5.84 -3.42
N THR A 10 4.62 -6.27 -3.97
CA THR A 10 4.74 -6.57 -5.40
C THR A 10 3.81 -7.71 -5.81
N ILE A 11 3.79 -8.80 -5.05
CA ILE A 11 2.88 -9.94 -5.28
C ILE A 11 1.42 -9.53 -5.10
N ALA A 12 1.08 -8.75 -4.08
CA ALA A 12 -0.29 -8.30 -3.86
C ALA A 12 -0.83 -7.51 -5.05
N ARG A 13 0.01 -6.71 -5.72
CA ARG A 13 -0.39 -5.93 -6.91
C ARG A 13 -0.62 -6.78 -8.16
N THR A 14 -0.03 -7.97 -8.25
CA THR A 14 -0.29 -8.89 -9.38
C THR A 14 -1.54 -9.73 -9.16
N VAL A 15 -1.84 -10.07 -7.90
CA VAL A 15 -2.99 -10.91 -7.54
C VAL A 15 -4.29 -10.10 -7.42
N ALA A 16 -4.23 -8.89 -6.86
CA ALA A 16 -5.43 -8.10 -6.60
C ALA A 16 -6.08 -7.60 -7.91
N THR A 17 -7.39 -7.80 -8.04
CA THR A 17 -8.14 -7.48 -9.26
C THR A 17 -8.67 -6.05 -9.32
N ASN A 18 -8.59 -5.30 -8.21
CA ASN A 18 -9.11 -3.94 -8.10
C ASN A 18 -8.13 -3.00 -7.40
N ARG A 19 -7.69 -3.37 -6.19
CA ARG A 19 -6.79 -2.54 -5.37
C ARG A 19 -6.09 -3.34 -4.28
N VAL A 20 -4.91 -2.86 -3.91
CA VAL A 20 -4.16 -3.24 -2.71
C VAL A 20 -4.29 -2.12 -1.69
N VAL A 21 -4.54 -2.46 -0.43
CA VAL A 21 -4.68 -1.48 0.66
C VAL A 21 -3.63 -1.79 1.71
N VAL A 22 -2.81 -0.79 2.06
CA VAL A 22 -1.71 -0.92 3.03
C VAL A 22 -1.97 0.01 4.20
N LYS A 23 -2.03 -0.53 5.42
CA LYS A 23 -2.11 0.28 6.64
C LYS A 23 -0.73 0.83 7.01
N ARG A 24 -0.61 2.13 7.29
CA ARG A 24 0.66 2.80 7.61
C ARG A 24 0.49 3.82 8.73
N PRO A 25 1.43 3.94 9.68
CA PRO A 25 1.49 5.09 10.59
C PRO A 25 1.63 6.40 9.81
N ASP A 26 1.09 7.51 10.33
CA ASP A 26 1.06 8.78 9.59
C ASP A 26 2.45 9.34 9.27
N TYR A 27 3.44 9.08 10.13
CA TYR A 27 4.83 9.50 9.95
C TYR A 27 5.65 8.59 9.04
N ALA A 28 5.18 7.37 8.76
CA ALA A 28 5.91 6.44 7.93
C ALA A 28 5.85 6.88 6.46
N GLY A 29 6.93 6.66 5.70
CA GLY A 29 6.94 6.84 4.25
C GLY A 29 5.91 5.94 3.54
N PHE A 30 5.94 5.87 2.21
CA PHE A 30 5.11 4.89 1.48
C PHE A 30 5.78 3.52 1.38
N LEU A 31 4.99 2.47 1.16
CA LEU A 31 5.56 1.12 0.97
C LEU A 31 6.31 1.08 -0.36
N SER A 32 7.52 0.51 -0.33
CA SER A 32 8.45 0.47 -1.47
C SER A 32 8.74 1.84 -2.11
N GLY A 33 8.57 2.94 -1.36
CA GLY A 33 8.67 4.30 -1.90
C GLY A 33 7.57 4.69 -2.91
N LEU A 34 6.58 3.83 -3.16
CA LEU A 34 5.55 4.05 -4.17
C LEU A 34 4.41 4.89 -3.60
N LYS A 35 4.14 6.05 -4.22
CA LYS A 35 3.00 6.90 -3.84
C LYS A 35 1.67 6.20 -4.18
N PRO A 36 0.72 6.08 -3.23
CA PRO A 36 -0.61 5.55 -3.51
C PRO A 36 -1.45 6.52 -4.35
N GLN A 37 -2.46 6.00 -5.06
CA GLN A 37 -3.43 6.85 -5.78
C GLN A 37 -4.27 7.69 -4.81
N THR A 38 -4.61 7.13 -3.65
CA THR A 38 -5.26 7.87 -2.57
C THR A 38 -4.90 7.26 -1.22
N SER A 39 -5.06 8.05 -0.16
CA SER A 39 -4.89 7.58 1.22
C SER A 39 -6.08 8.02 2.06
N ILE A 40 -6.63 7.08 2.83
CA ILE A 40 -7.67 7.37 3.84
C ILE A 40 -6.96 7.58 5.18
N LYS A 41 -6.95 8.82 5.67
CA LYS A 41 -6.32 9.17 6.96
C LYS A 41 -7.28 8.91 8.13
N THR A 42 -6.71 8.48 9.25
CA THR A 42 -7.38 8.39 10.56
C THR A 42 -6.58 9.21 11.58
N LYS A 43 -6.88 9.08 12.88
CA LYS A 43 -6.21 9.87 13.94
C LYS A 43 -4.71 9.53 14.13
N LYS A 44 -4.28 8.31 13.82
CA LYS A 44 -2.90 7.84 14.11
C LYS A 44 -2.23 7.08 12.96
N HIS A 45 -2.98 6.84 11.89
CA HIS A 45 -2.54 6.03 10.76
C HIS A 45 -3.38 6.35 9.55
N ARG A 46 -2.94 5.86 8.40
CA ARG A 46 -3.65 5.94 7.14
C ARG A 46 -3.71 4.58 6.46
N PHE A 47 -4.62 4.47 5.50
CA PHE A 47 -4.69 3.37 4.56
C PHE A 47 -4.29 3.89 3.18
N ASP A 48 -3.13 3.49 2.71
CA ASP A 48 -2.61 3.80 1.38
C ASP A 48 -3.26 2.83 0.38
N ILE A 49 -3.96 3.37 -0.62
CA ILE A 49 -4.73 2.59 -1.60
C ILE A 49 -4.02 2.64 -2.95
N TYR A 50 -3.63 1.45 -3.41
CA TYR A 50 -2.97 1.22 -4.68
C TYR A 50 -3.93 0.56 -5.66
N LEU A 51 -4.32 1.25 -6.72
CA LEU A 51 -5.15 0.65 -7.77
C LEU A 51 -4.31 -0.31 -8.59
N THR A 52 -4.86 -1.49 -8.84
CA THR A 52 -4.26 -2.45 -9.76
C THR A 52 -4.94 -2.31 -11.12
N PRO A 53 -4.18 -2.15 -12.21
CA PRO A 53 -4.77 -2.23 -13.53
C PRO A 53 -5.34 -3.64 -13.68
N ARG A 54 -6.62 -3.72 -14.03
CA ARG A 54 -7.22 -4.99 -14.41
C ARG A 54 -6.50 -5.49 -15.67
N PRO A 55 -6.21 -6.79 -15.80
CA PRO A 55 -5.88 -7.34 -17.12
C PRO A 55 -7.03 -7.09 -18.12
#